data_AF-A0A955GKQ8-F1
#
_entry.id   AF-A0A955GKQ8-F1
#
_cell.length_a   1.000
_cell.length_b   1.000
_cell.length_c   1.000
_cell.angle_alpha   90.00
_cell.angle_beta   90.00
_cell.angle_gamma   90.00
#
_symmetry.space_group_name_H-M   'P 1'
#
loop_
_entity.id
_entity.type
_entity.pdbx_description
1 polymer ?
#
loop_
_entity_poly.entity_id
_entity_poly.type
_entity_poly.pdbx_seq_one_letter_code
_entity_poly.pdbx_strand_id
1 'polypeptide(L)'
;MRGLKDMIKRYRYIFLGLALLAVLVVVFVVTGGNDIKNPSRQINDENPLAGIEYSVLYEHGQLYEFLDNSEVNLRLIQEDMALFARKTIPALADSSTLLGFTFTGSPIIQDGVFNQSGKFYGCDDTISIKVTDLGSGKISLSITDLANNVNIDSELHLGGKRSELLQNIPIKTKYYAIRYVNNSDKILVIFYEGFNRREVDKAIKIIKDVLQDSYDENDIIFSINAIGSFPLAKVYQLSDIPNLHKKFQTDQTIIY
;
A
#
# COMPACT_ATOMS: atom_id res chain seq x y z
N MET A 1 -34.21 58.71 -38.18
CA MET A 1 -34.70 57.34 -37.96
C MET A 1 -34.00 56.22 -38.77
N ARG A 2 -33.07 56.50 -39.71
CA ARG A 2 -32.32 55.42 -40.43
C ARG A 2 -31.16 54.82 -39.63
N GLY A 3 -30.46 55.61 -38.79
CA GLY A 3 -29.30 55.12 -38.02
C GLY A 3 -29.60 54.08 -36.93
N LEU A 4 -30.80 54.12 -36.34
CA LEU A 4 -31.18 53.17 -35.27
C LEU A 4 -31.35 51.74 -35.81
N LYS A 5 -31.87 51.57 -37.03
CA LYS A 5 -32.07 50.25 -37.65
C LYS A 5 -30.75 49.57 -38.02
N ASP A 6 -29.76 50.33 -38.47
CA ASP A 6 -28.44 49.78 -38.81
C ASP A 6 -27.62 49.45 -37.56
N MET A 7 -27.78 50.25 -36.50
CA MET A 7 -27.18 49.98 -35.21
C MET A 7 -27.76 48.70 -34.59
N ILE A 8 -29.09 48.52 -34.59
CA ILE A 8 -29.74 47.29 -34.11
C ILE A 8 -29.28 46.05 -34.90
N LYS A 9 -29.09 46.16 -36.22
CA LYS A 9 -28.56 45.04 -37.03
C LYS A 9 -27.15 44.64 -36.62
N ARG A 10 -26.25 45.59 -36.35
CA ARG A 10 -24.86 45.29 -35.94
C ARG A 10 -24.79 44.64 -34.57
N TYR A 11 -25.59 45.12 -33.61
CA TYR A 11 -25.59 44.56 -32.26
C TYR A 11 -26.31 43.21 -32.16
N ARG A 12 -27.24 42.87 -33.07
CA ARG A 12 -27.88 41.53 -33.09
C ARG A 12 -26.87 40.40 -33.25
N TYR A 13 -25.85 40.55 -34.09
CA TYR A 13 -24.84 39.51 -34.30
C TYR A 13 -23.89 39.37 -33.10
N ILE A 14 -23.57 40.48 -32.44
CA ILE A 14 -22.75 40.49 -31.21
C ILE A 14 -23.51 39.82 -30.07
N PHE A 15 -24.79 40.16 -29.89
CA PHE A 15 -25.64 39.51 -28.89
C PHE A 15 -25.86 38.03 -29.16
N LEU A 16 -26.05 37.62 -30.42
CA LEU A 16 -26.14 36.20 -30.77
C LEU A 16 -24.84 35.45 -30.46
N GLY A 17 -23.69 36.04 -30.79
CA GLY A 17 -22.38 35.46 -30.49
C GLY A 17 -22.14 35.29 -28.99
N LEU A 18 -22.48 36.30 -28.18
CA LEU A 18 -22.36 36.24 -26.73
C LEU A 18 -23.32 35.22 -26.12
N ALA A 19 -24.56 35.13 -26.61
CA ALA A 19 -25.52 34.12 -26.14
C ALA A 19 -25.04 32.70 -26.47
N LEU A 20 -24.48 32.48 -27.66
CA LEU A 20 -23.96 31.18 -28.07
C LEU A 20 -22.73 30.77 -27.25
N LEU A 21 -21.86 31.73 -26.92
CA LEU A 21 -20.70 31.51 -26.05
C LEU A 21 -21.14 31.17 -24.62
N ALA A 22 -22.15 31.86 -24.09
CA ALA A 22 -22.71 31.54 -22.77
C ALA A 22 -23.33 30.13 -22.73
N VAL A 23 -24.05 29.73 -23.78
CA VAL A 23 -24.58 28.36 -23.89
C VAL A 23 -23.44 27.34 -23.95
N LEU A 24 -22.37 27.60 -24.71
CA LEU A 24 -21.20 26.71 -24.75
C LEU A 24 -20.52 26.57 -23.40
N VAL A 25 -20.37 27.66 -22.64
CA VAL A 25 -19.82 27.61 -21.28
C VAL A 25 -20.73 26.82 -20.34
N VAL A 26 -22.05 27.04 -20.40
CA VAL A 26 -23.02 26.27 -19.59
C VAL A 26 -23.00 24.79 -19.97
N VAL A 27 -22.96 24.45 -21.27
CA VAL A 27 -22.82 23.06 -21.72
C VAL A 27 -21.51 22.47 -21.21
N PHE A 28 -20.38 23.17 -21.33
CA PHE A 28 -19.09 22.69 -20.85
C PHE A 28 -19.05 22.50 -19.32
N VAL A 29 -19.70 23.37 -18.56
CA VAL A 29 -19.82 23.23 -17.09
C VAL A 29 -20.77 22.09 -16.71
N VAL A 30 -21.88 21.91 -17.44
CA VAL A 30 -22.88 20.87 -17.16
C VAL A 30 -22.43 19.48 -17.63
N THR A 31 -21.74 19.37 -18.77
CA THR A 31 -21.22 18.09 -19.28
C THR A 31 -19.81 17.79 -18.80
N GLY A 32 -19.05 18.80 -18.37
CA GLY A 32 -17.75 18.63 -17.71
C GLY A 32 -17.87 18.41 -16.20
N GLY A 33 -19.07 18.62 -15.64
CA GLY A 33 -19.39 18.33 -14.24
C GLY A 33 -19.72 16.84 -14.05
N ASN A 34 -18.69 16.09 -13.63
CA ASN A 34 -18.79 14.85 -12.84
C ASN A 34 -19.65 13.71 -13.43
N ASP A 35 -19.14 13.07 -14.47
CA ASP A 35 -18.97 11.62 -14.32
C ASP A 35 -17.68 11.43 -13.50
N ILE A 36 -17.80 11.43 -12.17
CA ILE A 36 -16.82 10.74 -11.34
C ILE A 36 -16.99 9.28 -11.74
N LYS A 37 -16.22 8.86 -12.75
CA LYS A 37 -16.14 7.45 -13.12
C LYS A 37 -15.71 6.73 -11.87
N ASN A 38 -16.63 6.01 -11.25
CA ASN A 38 -16.33 5.06 -10.20
C ASN A 38 -15.30 4.08 -10.78
N PRO A 39 -14.03 4.16 -10.35
CA PRO A 39 -12.97 3.40 -10.98
C PRO A 39 -13.08 1.91 -10.66
N SER A 40 -14.04 1.49 -9.82
CA SER A 40 -14.42 0.08 -9.67
C SER A 40 -14.80 -0.60 -10.99
N ARG A 41 -15.13 0.17 -12.04
CA ARG A 41 -15.39 -0.36 -13.39
C ARG A 41 -14.14 -0.49 -14.28
N GLN A 42 -12.98 0.01 -13.86
CA GLN A 42 -11.74 -0.02 -14.64
C GLN A 42 -10.56 -0.68 -13.92
N ILE A 43 -10.75 -1.18 -12.71
CA ILE A 43 -9.77 -2.09 -12.12
C ILE A 43 -9.92 -3.42 -12.86
N ASN A 44 -9.04 -3.67 -13.83
CA ASN A 44 -8.68 -5.03 -14.23
C ASN A 44 -7.84 -5.66 -13.10
N ASP A 45 -8.37 -5.66 -11.87
CA ASP A 45 -7.82 -6.51 -10.83
C ASP A 45 -8.44 -7.88 -11.06
N GLU A 46 -7.60 -8.87 -11.32
CA GLU A 46 -8.02 -10.28 -11.36
C GLU A 46 -8.50 -10.76 -9.98
N ASN A 47 -8.32 -9.93 -8.94
CA ASN A 47 -8.76 -10.18 -7.58
C ASN A 47 -10.11 -9.52 -7.27
N PRO A 48 -11.21 -10.29 -7.13
CA PRO A 48 -12.53 -9.75 -6.76
C PRO A 48 -12.61 -9.19 -5.34
N LEU A 49 -11.58 -9.38 -4.51
CA LEU A 49 -11.47 -8.84 -3.14
C LEU A 49 -10.63 -7.55 -3.09
N ALA A 50 -10.11 -7.08 -4.24
CA ALA A 50 -9.44 -5.80 -4.34
C ALA A 50 -10.35 -4.65 -3.89
N GLY A 51 -9.86 -3.71 -3.09
CA GLY A 51 -10.69 -2.63 -2.53
C GLY A 51 -11.43 -3.02 -1.24
N ILE A 52 -11.64 -4.31 -0.95
CA ILE A 52 -12.23 -4.80 0.31
C ILE A 52 -11.14 -4.98 1.36
N GLU A 53 -10.09 -5.71 1.00
CA GLU A 53 -8.96 -6.04 1.88
C GLU A 53 -7.94 -4.90 2.01
N TYR A 54 -7.84 -4.05 0.99
CA TYR A 54 -6.86 -2.98 0.87
C TYR A 54 -7.44 -1.85 0.01
N SER A 55 -6.98 -0.62 0.20
CA SER A 55 -7.44 0.50 -0.62
C SER A 55 -6.73 0.49 -1.98
N VAL A 56 -7.47 0.66 -3.07
CA VAL A 56 -6.87 0.85 -4.38
C VAL A 56 -6.42 2.31 -4.50
N LEU A 57 -5.11 2.51 -4.68
CA LEU A 57 -4.54 3.84 -4.87
C LEU A 57 -4.60 4.20 -6.35
N TYR A 58 -4.99 5.43 -6.65
CA TYR A 58 -4.95 6.02 -7.98
C TYR A 58 -3.93 7.15 -8.01
N GLU A 59 -3.27 7.33 -9.15
CA GLU A 59 -2.25 8.37 -9.35
C GLU A 59 -1.02 8.21 -8.43
N HIS A 60 -0.75 6.99 -7.97
CA HIS A 60 0.35 6.69 -7.04
C HIS A 60 1.73 6.58 -7.71
N GLY A 61 1.90 6.97 -8.98
CA GLY A 61 3.14 6.73 -9.74
C GLY A 61 4.39 7.28 -9.04
N GLN A 62 4.30 8.52 -8.54
CA GLN A 62 5.42 9.15 -7.82
C GLN A 62 5.66 8.54 -6.44
N LEU A 63 4.61 8.06 -5.77
CA LEU A 63 4.78 7.28 -4.54
C LEU A 63 5.50 5.96 -4.85
N TYR A 64 5.11 5.26 -5.91
CA TYR A 64 5.73 4.00 -6.28
C TYR A 64 7.20 4.15 -6.67
N GLU A 65 7.54 5.21 -7.41
CA GLU A 65 8.93 5.58 -7.68
C GLU A 65 9.71 5.90 -6.39
N PHE A 66 9.11 6.66 -5.45
CA PHE A 66 9.71 6.95 -4.15
C PHE A 66 9.98 5.67 -3.33
N LEU A 67 9.16 4.64 -3.49
CA LEU A 67 9.32 3.34 -2.85
C LEU A 67 10.30 2.41 -3.58
N ASP A 68 11.10 2.93 -4.52
CA ASP A 68 12.00 2.14 -5.39
C ASP A 68 11.25 1.02 -6.13
N ASN A 69 10.02 1.30 -6.57
CA ASN A 69 9.14 0.36 -7.26
C ASN A 69 8.86 -0.92 -6.44
N SER A 70 8.80 -0.80 -5.11
CA SER A 70 8.50 -1.91 -4.20
C SER A 70 7.00 -2.17 -4.10
N GLU A 71 6.52 -3.22 -4.79
CA GLU A 71 5.14 -3.72 -4.67
C GLU A 71 4.76 -4.08 -3.23
N VAL A 72 5.73 -4.58 -2.45
CA VAL A 72 5.49 -4.96 -1.04
C VAL A 72 5.19 -3.72 -0.20
N ASN A 73 5.97 -2.65 -0.36
CA ASN A 73 5.75 -1.43 0.40
C ASN A 73 4.48 -0.71 -0.06
N LEU A 74 4.20 -0.72 -1.37
CA LEU A 74 2.95 -0.18 -1.90
C LEU A 74 1.74 -0.92 -1.30
N ARG A 75 1.79 -2.26 -1.27
CA ARG A 75 0.73 -3.08 -0.69
C ARG A 75 0.49 -2.81 0.79
N LEU A 76 1.55 -2.67 1.58
CA LEU A 76 1.46 -2.32 3.00
C LEU A 76 0.77 -0.96 3.21
N ILE A 77 1.11 0.04 2.39
CA ILE A 77 0.43 1.34 2.43
C ILE A 77 -1.05 1.19 2.08
N GLN A 78 -1.39 0.37 1.08
CA GLN A 78 -2.79 0.11 0.71
C GLN A 78 -3.61 -0.54 1.84
N GLU A 79 -3.01 -1.47 2.58
CA GLU A 79 -3.63 -2.12 3.75
C GLU A 79 -3.85 -1.12 4.88
N ASP A 80 -2.86 -0.28 5.18
CA ASP A 80 -2.97 0.75 6.22
C ASP A 80 -3.93 1.87 5.88
N MET A 81 -3.98 2.27 4.61
CA MET A 81 -4.97 3.21 4.10
C MET A 81 -6.39 2.66 4.23
N ALA A 82 -6.60 1.36 3.98
CA ALA A 82 -7.89 0.73 4.24
C ALA A 82 -8.24 0.75 5.72
N LEU A 83 -7.30 0.33 6.59
CA LEU A 83 -7.50 0.34 8.04
C LEU A 83 -7.88 1.74 8.56
N PHE A 84 -7.18 2.77 8.08
CA PHE A 84 -7.50 4.16 8.37
C PHE A 84 -8.94 4.49 7.98
N ALA A 85 -9.31 4.29 6.71
CA ALA A 85 -10.66 4.61 6.22
C ALA A 85 -11.75 3.93 7.04
N ARG A 86 -11.60 2.63 7.35
CA ARG A 86 -12.58 1.87 8.12
C ARG A 86 -12.78 2.41 9.53
N LYS A 87 -11.70 2.89 10.15
CA LYS A 87 -11.73 3.36 11.54
C LYS A 87 -12.21 4.79 11.68
N THR A 88 -11.83 5.64 10.74
CA THR A 88 -11.96 7.09 10.92
C THR A 88 -13.09 7.69 10.08
N ILE A 89 -13.53 7.03 9.01
CA ILE A 89 -14.55 7.53 8.09
C ILE A 89 -15.83 6.68 8.22
N PRO A 90 -16.89 7.16 8.91
CA PRO A 90 -18.08 6.35 9.19
C PRO A 90 -18.77 5.78 7.95
N ALA A 91 -18.79 6.54 6.84
CA ALA A 91 -19.37 6.10 5.57
C ALA A 91 -18.62 4.89 4.96
N LEU A 92 -17.38 4.67 5.38
CA LEU A 92 -16.51 3.61 4.91
C LEU A 92 -16.27 2.54 5.98
N ALA A 93 -17.02 2.49 7.08
CA ALA A 93 -16.74 1.54 8.17
C ALA A 93 -17.01 0.06 7.80
N ASP A 94 -17.95 -0.19 6.87
CA ASP A 94 -18.35 -1.55 6.47
C ASP A 94 -17.27 -2.25 5.65
N SER A 95 -16.72 -3.35 6.15
CA SER A 95 -15.66 -4.14 5.49
C SER A 95 -15.99 -4.60 4.07
N SER A 96 -17.26 -4.63 3.65
CA SER A 96 -17.65 -5.02 2.29
C SER A 96 -17.57 -3.90 1.25
N THR A 97 -17.42 -2.64 1.67
CA THR A 97 -17.36 -1.49 0.74
C THR A 97 -16.02 -1.43 0.00
N LEU A 98 -16.02 -1.24 -1.31
CA LEU A 98 -14.77 -1.04 -2.05
C LEU A 98 -14.14 0.32 -1.74
N LEU A 99 -12.86 0.31 -1.39
CA LEU A 99 -12.08 1.50 -1.06
C LEU A 99 -11.18 1.89 -2.22
N GLY A 100 -11.44 3.08 -2.77
CA GLY A 100 -10.53 3.75 -3.69
C GLY A 100 -10.01 5.03 -3.07
N PHE A 101 -8.73 5.35 -3.29
CA PHE A 101 -8.10 6.58 -2.84
C PHE A 101 -7.36 7.24 -4.01
N THR A 102 -7.65 8.51 -4.28
CA THR A 102 -6.94 9.28 -5.29
C THR A 102 -6.02 10.29 -4.62
N PHE A 103 -4.75 10.30 -5.03
CA PHE A 103 -3.86 11.41 -4.69
C PHE A 103 -4.32 12.70 -5.37
N THR A 104 -3.97 13.83 -4.79
CA THR A 104 -4.31 15.18 -5.29
C THR A 104 -3.12 16.12 -5.10
N GLY A 105 -2.91 17.00 -6.08
CA GLY A 105 -1.76 17.90 -6.10
C GLY A 105 -0.43 17.16 -6.34
N SER A 106 0.68 17.90 -6.33
CA SER A 106 2.02 17.32 -6.46
C SER A 106 2.58 16.93 -5.10
N PRO A 107 3.31 15.80 -4.99
CA PRO A 107 3.95 15.40 -3.76
C PRO A 107 5.10 16.35 -3.43
N ILE A 108 5.34 16.54 -2.13
CA ILE A 108 6.53 17.17 -1.59
C ILE A 108 7.49 16.06 -1.19
N ILE A 109 8.64 15.99 -1.86
CA ILE A 109 9.67 14.98 -1.59
C ILE A 109 10.93 15.69 -1.12
N GLN A 110 11.31 15.48 0.14
CA GLN A 110 12.47 16.11 0.75
C GLN A 110 13.04 15.25 1.88
N ASP A 111 14.36 15.15 1.96
CA ASP A 111 15.09 14.51 3.08
C ASP A 111 14.58 13.09 3.42
N GLY A 112 14.30 12.28 2.38
CA GLY A 112 13.78 10.92 2.55
C GLY A 112 12.31 10.87 2.99
N VAL A 113 11.57 11.96 2.87
CA VAL A 113 10.15 12.05 3.18
C VAL A 113 9.37 12.35 1.92
N PHE A 114 8.34 11.55 1.67
CA PHE A 114 7.27 11.81 0.70
C PHE A 114 6.04 12.28 1.46
N ASN A 115 5.45 13.41 1.05
CA ASN A 115 4.19 13.88 1.58
C ASN A 115 3.24 14.27 0.45
N GLN A 116 2.04 13.73 0.46
CA GLN A 116 1.00 14.08 -0.50
C GLN A 116 -0.37 13.96 0.14
N SER A 117 -1.32 14.76 -0.34
CA SER A 117 -2.72 14.67 0.09
C SER A 117 -3.56 13.96 -0.95
N GLY A 118 -4.71 13.44 -0.55
CA GLY A 118 -5.68 12.82 -1.44
C GLY A 118 -7.03 12.65 -0.75
N LYS A 119 -7.92 11.91 -1.40
CA LYS A 119 -9.28 11.66 -0.91
C LYS A 119 -9.73 10.23 -1.21
N PHE A 120 -10.54 9.69 -0.32
CA PHE A 120 -11.32 8.49 -0.61
C PHE A 120 -12.50 8.81 -1.53
N TYR A 121 -12.82 7.91 -2.45
CA TYR A 121 -13.95 8.10 -3.36
C TYR A 121 -15.27 8.20 -2.58
N GLY A 122 -16.07 9.21 -2.94
CA GLY A 122 -17.35 9.48 -2.28
C GLY A 122 -17.22 10.18 -0.92
N CYS A 123 -16.01 10.62 -0.54
CA CYS A 123 -15.77 11.39 0.68
C CYS A 123 -15.18 12.77 0.35
N ASP A 124 -15.56 13.77 1.14
CA ASP A 124 -15.07 15.14 0.98
C ASP A 124 -13.78 15.40 1.77
N ASP A 125 -13.51 14.57 2.78
CA ASP A 125 -12.36 14.67 3.68
C ASP A 125 -11.04 14.58 2.92
N THR A 126 -10.11 15.45 3.30
CA THR A 126 -8.76 15.47 2.71
C THR A 126 -7.81 14.76 3.64
N ILE A 127 -7.19 13.71 3.12
CA ILE A 127 -6.30 12.84 3.87
C ILE A 127 -4.87 13.16 3.45
N SER A 128 -4.00 13.47 4.41
CA SER A 128 -2.57 13.62 4.20
C SER A 128 -1.87 12.30 4.48
N ILE A 129 -0.98 11.92 3.57
CA ILE A 129 -0.16 10.72 3.62
C ILE A 129 1.29 11.17 3.66
N LYS A 130 1.98 10.80 4.73
CA LYS A 130 3.42 11.02 4.88
C LYS A 130 4.13 9.68 4.96
N VAL A 131 4.99 9.40 3.99
CA VAL A 131 5.86 8.22 3.96
C VAL A 131 7.29 8.68 4.21
N THR A 132 7.98 8.04 5.15
CA THR A 132 9.41 8.32 5.41
C THR A 132 10.23 7.09 5.08
N ASP A 133 11.21 7.24 4.19
CA ASP A 133 12.23 6.23 3.93
C ASP A 133 13.19 6.17 5.10
N LEU A 134 13.29 4.99 5.71
CA LEU A 134 14.18 4.71 6.83
C LEU A 134 15.47 3.99 6.37
N GLY A 135 15.63 3.81 5.06
CA GLY A 135 16.73 3.11 4.42
C GLY A 135 16.57 1.59 4.42
N SER A 136 17.36 0.91 3.58
CA SER A 136 17.34 -0.55 3.41
C SER A 136 15.97 -1.13 3.03
N GLY A 137 15.17 -0.37 2.27
CA GLY A 137 13.83 -0.77 1.82
C GLY A 137 12.73 -0.64 2.88
N LYS A 138 13.02 0.03 4.00
CA LYS A 138 12.09 0.24 5.12
C LYS A 138 11.40 1.59 5.01
N ILE A 139 10.12 1.63 5.37
CA ILE A 139 9.33 2.86 5.40
C ILE A 139 8.53 2.98 6.70
N SER A 140 8.25 4.20 7.12
CA SER A 140 7.15 4.49 8.06
C SER A 140 6.04 5.25 7.36
N LEU A 141 4.80 5.03 7.78
CA LEU A 141 3.62 5.71 7.26
C LEU A 141 2.91 6.48 8.36
N SER A 142 2.48 7.69 8.03
CA SER A 142 1.56 8.49 8.85
C SER A 142 0.39 8.93 7.98
N ILE A 143 -0.83 8.75 8.50
CA ILE A 143 -2.07 9.05 7.78
C ILE A 143 -2.94 9.94 8.66
N THR A 144 -3.32 11.11 8.15
CA THR A 144 -4.06 12.10 8.93
C THR A 144 -5.23 12.64 8.12
N ASP A 145 -6.42 12.63 8.72
CA ASP A 145 -7.55 13.42 8.24
C ASP A 145 -7.31 14.89 8.64
N LEU A 146 -7.10 15.75 7.66
CA LEU A 146 -6.75 17.14 7.89
C LEU A 146 -7.90 17.97 8.45
N ALA A 147 -9.15 17.62 8.15
CA ALA A 147 -10.32 18.37 8.58
C ALA A 147 -10.64 18.06 10.05
N ASN A 148 -10.62 16.77 10.40
CA ASN A 148 -10.98 16.30 11.73
C ASN A 148 -9.77 16.16 12.68
N ASN A 149 -8.55 16.34 12.15
CA ASN A 149 -7.28 16.14 12.86
C ASN A 149 -7.20 14.75 13.54
N VAL A 150 -7.71 13.73 12.85
CA VAL A 150 -7.72 12.34 13.32
C VAL A 150 -6.53 11.62 12.71
N ASN A 151 -5.77 10.93 13.56
CA ASN A 151 -4.60 10.14 13.22
C ASN A 151 -4.66 8.83 14.03
N ILE A 152 -4.33 7.71 13.40
CA ILE A 152 -4.30 6.38 14.04
C ILE A 152 -2.92 5.71 13.88
N ASP A 153 -1.84 6.48 13.80
CA ASP A 153 -0.49 5.99 13.46
C ASP A 153 -0.05 4.83 14.36
N SER A 154 -0.37 4.88 15.65
CA SER A 154 -0.04 3.79 16.60
C SER A 154 -0.72 2.45 16.29
N GLU A 155 -1.77 2.47 15.49
CA GLU A 155 -2.57 1.31 15.10
C GLU A 155 -2.26 0.83 13.68
N LEU A 156 -1.49 1.59 12.89
CA LEU A 156 -1.09 1.22 11.54
C LEU A 156 -0.08 0.08 11.56
N HIS A 157 -0.15 -0.81 10.57
CA HIS A 157 0.84 -1.87 10.38
C HIS A 157 2.23 -1.29 10.11
N LEU A 158 2.35 -0.09 9.54
CA LEU A 158 3.59 0.65 9.30
C LEU A 158 3.96 1.68 10.39
N GLY A 159 3.06 1.96 11.35
CA GLY A 159 3.23 2.98 12.39
C GLY A 159 3.30 2.46 13.84
N GLY A 160 2.96 1.19 14.08
CA GLY A 160 3.03 0.57 15.42
C GLY A 160 4.42 0.04 15.80
N LYS A 161 4.66 -0.18 17.11
CA LYS A 161 5.90 -0.79 17.66
C LYS A 161 6.28 -2.12 17.00
N ARG A 162 5.29 -2.92 16.63
CA ARG A 162 5.51 -4.21 15.94
C ARG A 162 6.08 -3.98 14.54
N SER A 163 5.70 -2.89 13.87
CA SER A 163 6.28 -2.49 12.59
C SER A 163 7.73 -2.09 12.71
N GLU A 164 8.10 -1.27 13.69
CA GLU A 164 9.51 -0.91 13.90
C GLU A 164 10.39 -2.15 14.13
N LEU A 165 9.85 -3.18 14.81
CA LEU A 165 10.51 -4.47 15.00
C LEU A 165 10.58 -5.26 13.68
N LEU A 166 9.44 -5.47 12.99
CA LEU A 166 9.35 -6.25 11.75
C LEU A 166 10.05 -5.58 10.55
N GLN A 167 10.15 -4.26 10.54
CA GLN A 167 10.90 -3.47 9.56
C GLN A 167 12.40 -3.76 9.65
N ASN A 168 12.92 -4.29 10.76
CA ASN A 168 14.32 -4.75 10.85
C ASN A 168 14.57 -6.15 10.27
N ILE A 169 13.51 -6.85 9.86
CA ILE A 169 13.56 -8.27 9.52
C ILE A 169 13.77 -8.58 8.02
N PRO A 170 13.46 -7.74 7.01
CA PRO A 170 13.75 -8.11 5.62
C PRO A 170 15.27 -8.13 5.40
N ILE A 171 15.84 -9.32 5.62
CA ILE A 171 17.26 -9.60 5.47
C ILE A 171 17.35 -10.68 4.42
N LYS A 172 17.81 -10.28 3.24
CA LYS A 172 18.12 -11.20 2.16
C LYS A 172 19.63 -11.34 2.06
N THR A 173 20.11 -12.57 2.22
CA THR A 173 21.50 -12.94 1.99
C THR A 173 21.57 -13.95 0.84
N LYS A 174 22.78 -14.35 0.46
CA LYS A 174 22.97 -15.47 -0.47
C LYS A 174 22.50 -16.83 0.07
N TYR A 175 22.22 -16.96 1.37
CA TYR A 175 21.90 -18.25 2.01
C TYR A 175 20.52 -18.31 2.67
N TYR A 176 19.92 -17.16 2.96
CA TYR A 176 18.59 -17.11 3.53
C TYR A 176 17.91 -15.77 3.26
N ALA A 177 16.58 -15.77 3.35
CA ALA A 177 15.77 -14.58 3.48
C ALA A 177 14.92 -14.68 4.73
N ILE A 178 14.80 -13.59 5.49
CA ILE A 178 13.81 -13.47 6.55
C ILE A 178 12.78 -12.44 6.08
N ARG A 179 11.50 -12.75 6.21
CA ARG A 179 10.38 -11.94 5.76
C ARG A 179 9.28 -11.98 6.79
N TYR A 180 8.46 -10.95 6.81
CA TYR A 180 7.20 -10.97 7.52
C TYR A 180 6.05 -11.27 6.55
N VAL A 181 5.06 -12.05 6.99
CA VAL A 181 3.91 -12.49 6.21
C VAL A 181 2.65 -11.93 6.86
N ASN A 182 2.23 -10.76 6.39
CA ASN A 182 1.12 -9.96 6.95
C ASN A 182 -0.13 -10.80 7.20
N ASN A 183 -0.60 -11.54 6.19
CA ASN A 183 -1.85 -12.30 6.24
C ASN A 183 -1.90 -13.35 7.36
N SER A 184 -0.74 -13.80 7.84
CA SER A 184 -0.63 -14.82 8.88
C SER A 184 -0.04 -14.29 10.18
N ASP A 185 0.36 -13.01 10.21
CA ASP A 185 0.99 -12.37 11.36
C ASP A 185 2.29 -13.07 11.81
N LYS A 186 3.03 -13.66 10.84
CA LYS A 186 4.18 -14.55 11.08
C LYS A 186 5.45 -14.12 10.36
N ILE A 187 6.60 -14.54 10.89
CA ILE A 187 7.91 -14.39 10.25
C ILE A 187 8.22 -15.65 9.46
N LEU A 188 8.47 -15.51 8.16
CA LEU A 188 8.94 -16.56 7.28
C LEU A 188 10.46 -16.47 7.10
N VAL A 189 11.16 -17.55 7.45
CA VAL A 189 12.59 -17.74 7.21
C VAL A 189 12.76 -18.74 6.08
N ILE A 190 13.33 -18.31 4.96
CA ILE A 190 13.60 -19.15 3.79
C ILE A 190 15.10 -19.40 3.71
N PHE A 191 15.53 -20.65 3.76
CA PHE A 191 16.92 -21.01 3.49
C PHE A 191 17.11 -21.43 2.03
N TYR A 192 18.16 -20.89 1.39
CA TYR A 192 18.54 -21.16 0.01
C TYR A 192 19.65 -22.21 -0.08
N GLU A 193 19.89 -22.75 -1.28
CA GLU A 193 20.93 -23.74 -1.52
C GLU A 193 22.31 -23.29 -0.98
N GLY A 194 23.03 -24.22 -0.34
CA GLY A 194 24.36 -23.96 0.23
C GLY A 194 24.35 -23.34 1.63
N PHE A 195 23.18 -23.11 2.24
CA PHE A 195 23.11 -22.75 3.66
C PHE A 195 23.71 -23.86 4.55
N ASN A 196 24.22 -23.46 5.71
CA ASN A 196 24.78 -24.36 6.72
C ASN A 196 24.27 -23.96 8.11
N ARG A 197 24.63 -24.74 9.14
CA ARG A 197 24.19 -24.49 10.53
C ARG A 197 24.48 -23.07 11.03
N ARG A 198 25.63 -22.51 10.67
CA ARG A 198 26.01 -21.13 11.06
C ARG A 198 25.04 -20.09 10.50
N GLU A 199 24.50 -20.35 9.31
CA GLU A 199 23.57 -19.44 8.65
C GLU A 199 22.16 -19.56 9.25
N VAL A 200 21.77 -20.75 9.70
CA VAL A 200 20.57 -20.97 10.51
C VAL A 200 20.67 -20.22 11.84
N ASP A 201 21.77 -20.41 12.58
CA ASP A 201 21.99 -19.78 13.88
C ASP A 201 22.00 -18.24 13.76
N LYS A 202 22.58 -17.69 12.69
CA LYS A 202 22.53 -16.25 12.40
C LYS A 202 21.11 -15.76 12.17
N ALA A 203 20.32 -16.46 11.35
CA ALA A 203 18.94 -16.05 11.08
C ALA A 203 18.10 -16.07 12.37
N ILE A 204 18.22 -17.13 13.18
CA ILE A 204 17.53 -17.22 14.48
C ILE A 204 18.00 -16.11 15.42
N LYS A 205 19.30 -15.86 15.50
CA LYS A 205 19.85 -14.78 16.34
C LYS A 205 19.26 -13.43 15.94
N ILE A 206 19.22 -13.12 14.66
CA ILE A 206 18.63 -11.86 14.20
C ILE A 206 17.15 -11.76 14.61
N ILE A 207 16.36 -12.82 14.43
CA ILE A 207 14.94 -12.80 14.82
C ILE A 207 14.79 -12.60 16.32
N LYS A 208 15.63 -13.25 17.15
CA LYS A 208 15.63 -13.07 18.60
C LYS A 208 16.05 -11.66 19.01
N ASP A 209 17.11 -11.14 18.41
CA ASP A 209 17.62 -9.79 18.68
C ASP A 209 16.60 -8.71 18.27
N VAL A 210 15.83 -8.99 17.21
CA VAL A 210 14.76 -8.10 16.74
C VAL A 210 13.51 -8.21 17.60
N LEU A 211 13.01 -9.42 17.89
CA LEU A 211 11.76 -9.59 18.63
C LEU A 211 11.91 -9.39 20.14
N GLN A 212 13.10 -9.62 20.69
CA GLN A 212 13.42 -9.48 22.12
C GLN A 212 12.37 -10.16 23.00
N ASP A 213 11.72 -9.41 23.88
CA ASP A 213 10.68 -9.89 24.81
C ASP A 213 9.39 -10.35 24.11
N SER A 214 9.23 -10.02 22.82
CA SER A 214 8.09 -10.43 21.97
C SER A 214 8.39 -11.68 21.14
N TYR A 215 9.50 -12.37 21.40
CA TYR A 215 9.85 -13.61 20.67
C TYR A 215 8.92 -14.75 21.06
N ASP A 216 8.07 -15.18 20.13
CA ASP A 216 7.33 -16.45 20.19
C ASP A 216 7.76 -17.35 19.02
N GLU A 217 8.17 -18.58 19.33
CA GLU A 217 8.58 -19.57 18.32
C GLU A 217 7.40 -19.99 17.41
N ASN A 218 6.16 -19.87 17.88
CA ASN A 218 4.97 -20.20 17.11
C ASN A 218 4.73 -19.22 15.95
N ASP A 219 5.25 -18.00 16.08
CA ASP A 219 5.14 -16.94 15.09
C ASP A 219 6.17 -17.07 13.97
N ILE A 220 7.07 -18.05 14.04
CA ILE A 220 8.16 -18.24 13.06
C ILE A 220 7.89 -19.49 12.22
N ILE A 221 7.86 -19.31 10.90
CA ILE A 221 7.79 -20.37 9.89
C ILE A 221 9.17 -20.51 9.25
N PHE A 222 9.72 -21.72 9.26
CA PHE A 222 10.94 -22.05 8.52
C PHE A 222 10.57 -22.78 7.24
N SER A 223 11.22 -22.39 6.14
CA SER A 223 11.09 -23.01 4.83
C SER A 223 12.48 -23.20 4.21
N ILE A 224 12.65 -24.26 3.42
CA ILE A 224 13.84 -24.49 2.61
C ILE A 224 13.41 -24.40 1.16
N ASN A 225 13.91 -23.39 0.46
CA ASN A 225 13.69 -23.30 -0.98
C ASN A 225 14.80 -24.09 -1.70
N ALA A 226 14.55 -25.39 -1.84
CA ALA A 226 15.39 -26.29 -2.61
C ALA A 226 14.92 -26.30 -4.08
N ILE A 227 15.30 -25.29 -4.85
CA ILE A 227 15.28 -25.43 -6.32
C ILE A 227 16.50 -26.27 -6.67
N GLY A 228 16.31 -27.59 -6.74
CA GLY A 228 17.39 -28.56 -6.95
C GLY A 228 17.40 -29.65 -5.88
N SER A 229 17.91 -30.82 -6.24
CA SER A 229 17.95 -32.04 -5.41
C SER A 229 18.79 -31.84 -4.15
N PHE A 230 18.22 -31.22 -3.13
CA PHE A 230 18.85 -31.12 -1.82
C PHE A 230 18.74 -32.49 -1.14
N PRO A 231 19.85 -33.10 -0.67
CA PRO A 231 19.77 -34.38 0.00
C PRO A 231 19.04 -34.20 1.34
N LEU A 232 17.83 -34.74 1.44
CA LEU A 232 17.00 -34.80 2.66
C LEU A 232 17.82 -35.23 3.90
N ALA A 233 18.83 -36.08 3.71
CA ALA A 233 19.77 -36.50 4.75
C ALA A 233 20.46 -35.33 5.49
N LYS A 234 20.70 -34.18 4.84
CA LYS A 234 21.26 -32.98 5.50
C LYS A 234 20.22 -32.19 6.31
N VAL A 235 18.94 -32.24 5.92
CA VAL A 235 17.83 -31.64 6.70
C VAL A 235 17.66 -32.39 8.03
N TYR A 236 17.76 -33.72 7.99
CA TYR A 236 17.74 -34.55 9.20
C TYR A 236 18.96 -34.36 10.11
N GLN A 237 20.12 -33.92 9.60
CA GLN A 237 21.28 -33.57 10.44
C GLN A 237 21.12 -32.24 11.17
N LEU A 238 20.22 -31.36 10.74
CA LEU A 238 19.91 -30.09 11.44
C LEU A 238 18.83 -30.26 12.51
N SER A 239 18.40 -31.49 12.74
CA SER A 239 17.21 -31.81 13.50
C SER A 239 17.41 -31.87 15.03
N ASP A 240 18.65 -31.71 15.47
CA ASP A 240 19.02 -31.46 16.88
C ASP A 240 18.77 -29.98 17.30
N ILE A 241 18.30 -29.13 16.39
CA ILE A 241 17.78 -27.80 16.73
C ILE A 241 16.35 -27.98 17.22
N PRO A 242 16.03 -27.68 18.50
CA PRO A 242 14.68 -27.77 19.01
C PRO A 242 13.70 -27.01 18.09
N ASN A 243 12.60 -27.66 17.73
CA ASN A 243 11.50 -27.16 16.87
C ASN A 243 11.75 -27.05 15.36
N LEU A 244 12.92 -27.41 14.82
CA LEU A 244 13.06 -27.60 13.36
C LEU A 244 12.25 -28.84 12.89
N HIS A 245 12.26 -29.90 13.70
CA HIS A 245 11.59 -31.18 13.42
C HIS A 245 10.06 -31.11 13.30
N LYS A 246 9.40 -30.14 13.97
CA LYS A 246 7.93 -30.06 14.00
C LYS A 246 7.31 -29.45 12.74
N LYS A 247 8.09 -28.81 11.86
CA LYS A 247 7.57 -28.07 10.68
C LYS A 247 8.09 -28.54 9.32
N PHE A 248 9.04 -29.48 9.26
CA PHE A 248 9.49 -30.12 8.00
C PHE A 248 8.71 -31.39 7.63
N GLN A 249 7.52 -31.62 8.22
CA GLN A 249 6.63 -32.67 7.75
C GLN A 249 6.00 -32.23 6.42
N THR A 250 6.66 -32.61 5.33
CA THR A 250 6.07 -33.14 4.08
C THR A 250 4.90 -32.43 3.41
N ASP A 251 4.68 -31.14 3.63
CA ASP A 251 3.84 -30.40 2.70
C ASP A 251 4.73 -29.66 1.69
N GLN A 252 4.74 -30.21 0.48
CA GLN A 252 5.03 -29.47 -0.75
C GLN A 252 3.99 -28.36 -0.93
N THR A 253 3.89 -27.41 0.00
CA THR A 253 3.11 -26.20 -0.23
C THR A 253 4.00 -25.27 -1.04
N ILE A 254 3.90 -25.40 -2.36
CA ILE A 254 4.22 -24.31 -3.27
C ILE A 254 3.24 -23.20 -2.92
N ILE A 255 3.69 -22.24 -2.12
CA ILE A 255 2.97 -20.96 -1.97
C ILE A 255 3.52 -20.08 -3.09
N TYR A 256 2.66 -19.77 -4.05
CA TYR A 256 2.89 -18.76 -5.08
C TYR A 256 3.04 -17.38 -4.46
#